data_AF-A0ABD8B2R5-F1
#
_entry.id   AF-A0ABD8B2R5-F1
#
_cell.length_a   1.000
_cell.length_b   1.000
_cell.length_c   1.000
_cell.angle_alpha   90.00
_cell.angle_beta   90.00
_cell.angle_gamma   90.00
#
_symmetry.space_group_name_H-M   'P 1'
#
loop_
_entity.id
_entity.type
_entity.pdbx_description
1 polymer ?
#
loop_
_entity_poly.entity_id
_entity_poly.type
_entity_poly.pdbx_seq_one_letter_code
_entity_poly.pdbx_strand_id
1 'polypeptide(L)' 'MRKYENVPGYSLLTEEQKQLLKETNRRHQRAWESEKKKAEHSVEQMKKVEWDRQEKCLKVYYEKDWYHYSLDGSWY' A
#
# COMPACT_ATOMS: atom_id res chain seq x y z
N MET A 1 -0.80 5.26 16.38
CA MET A 1 -0.26 4.71 15.11
C MET A 1 -1.21 3.64 14.60
N ARG A 2 -1.81 3.85 13.44
CA ARG A 2 -2.68 2.85 12.79
C ARG A 2 -1.82 1.70 12.27
N LYS A 3 -2.25 0.46 12.49
CA LYS A 3 -1.58 -0.74 11.95
C LYS A 3 -2.28 -1.19 10.67
N TYR A 4 -1.58 -1.92 9.81
CA TYR A 4 -2.12 -2.46 8.55
C TYR A 4 -3.35 -3.34 8.77
N GLU A 5 -3.41 -4.02 9.91
CA GLU A 5 -4.54 -4.87 10.33
C GLU A 5 -5.87 -4.11 10.41
N ASN A 6 -5.82 -2.78 10.54
CA ASN A 6 -7.00 -1.91 10.58
C ASN A 6 -7.32 -1.29 9.20
N VAL A 7 -6.66 -1.71 8.13
CA VAL A 7 -6.95 -1.25 6.77
C VAL A 7 -7.98 -2.19 6.13
N PRO A 8 -9.13 -1.67 5.65
CA PRO A 8 -10.10 -2.47 4.91
C PRO A 8 -9.47 -3.26 3.76
N GLY A 9 -9.80 -4.55 3.68
CA GLY A 9 -9.28 -5.48 2.67
C GLY A 9 -7.94 -6.17 3.05
N TYR A 10 -7.21 -5.66 4.03
CA TYR A 10 -5.93 -6.26 4.43
C TYR A 10 -6.08 -7.70 4.97
N SER A 11 -7.16 -8.00 5.69
CA SER A 11 -7.44 -9.35 6.20
C SER A 11 -7.73 -10.39 5.11
N LEU A 12 -8.10 -9.95 3.91
CA LEU A 12 -8.40 -10.81 2.77
C LEU A 12 -7.14 -11.18 1.96
N LEU A 13 -6.01 -10.51 2.23
CA LEU A 13 -4.75 -10.77 1.57
C LEU A 13 -4.09 -12.05 2.09
N THR A 14 -3.37 -12.75 1.21
CA THR A 14 -2.45 -13.82 1.63
C THR A 14 -1.25 -13.22 2.38
N GLU A 15 -0.46 -14.06 3.05
CA GLU A 15 0.73 -13.57 3.77
C GLU A 15 1.77 -12.97 2.82
N GLU A 16 1.94 -13.53 1.63
CA GLU A 16 2.84 -12.99 0.60
C GLU A 16 2.37 -11.61 0.13
N GLN A 17 1.06 -11.44 -0.07
CA GLN A 17 0.47 -10.16 -0.45
C GLN A 17 0.59 -9.12 0.69
N LYS A 18 0.42 -9.53 1.95
CA LYS A 18 0.65 -8.64 3.10
C LYS A 18 2.12 -8.21 3.18
N GLN A 19 3.06 -9.12 2.94
CA GLN A 19 4.48 -8.79 2.89
C GLN A 19 4.79 -7.82 1.75
N LEU A 20 4.22 -8.06 0.55
CA LEU A 20 4.36 -7.17 -0.59
C LEU A 20 3.86 -5.75 -0.26
N LEU A 21 2.68 -5.63 0.36
CA LEU A 21 2.13 -4.34 0.78
C LEU A 21 3.09 -3.60 1.71
N LYS A 22 3.57 -4.28 2.75
CA LYS A 22 4.43 -3.68 3.78
C LYS A 22 5.77 -3.22 3.19
N GLU A 23 6.40 -4.06 2.38
CA GLU A 23 7.70 -3.73 1.80
C GLU A 23 7.60 -2.63 0.75
N THR A 24 6.60 -2.71 -0.13
CA THR A 24 6.40 -1.71 -1.19
C THR A 24 5.99 -0.37 -0.61
N ASN A 25 5.07 -0.33 0.37
CA ASN A 25 4.72 0.93 1.04
C ASN A 25 5.92 1.56 1.76
N ARG A 26 6.77 0.74 2.40
CA ARG A 26 8.00 1.23 3.05
C ARG A 26 8.96 1.87 2.04
N ARG A 27 9.16 1.24 0.87
CA ARG A 27 10.00 1.79 -0.21
C ARG A 27 9.39 3.05 -0.81
N HIS A 28 8.09 3.02 -1.10
CA HIS A 28 7.37 4.16 -1.64
C HIS A 28 7.44 5.37 -0.70
N GLN A 29 7.25 5.20 0.60
CA GLN A 29 7.43 6.30 1.57
C GLN A 29 8.87 6.82 1.58
N ARG A 30 9.88 5.95 1.49
CA ARG A 30 11.29 6.38 1.47
C ARG A 30 11.69 7.12 0.20
N ALA A 31 11.01 6.86 -0.91
CA ALA A 31 11.26 7.53 -2.19
C ALA A 31 10.81 9.00 -2.19
N TRP A 32 9.89 9.38 -1.31
CA TRP A 32 9.51 10.78 -1.17
C TRP A 32 10.55 11.57 -0.38
N GLU A 33 11.04 12.67 -0.94
CA GLU A 33 11.91 13.61 -0.22
C GLU A 33 11.11 14.47 0.79
N SER A 34 9.84 14.74 0.49
CA SER A 34 8.95 15.57 1.31
C SER A 34 8.27 14.77 2.42
N GLU A 35 8.43 15.21 3.67
CA GLU A 35 7.72 14.65 4.83
C GLU A 35 6.20 14.75 4.70
N LYS A 36 5.68 15.80 4.02
CA LYS A 36 4.25 15.91 3.74
C LYS A 36 3.78 14.76 2.84
N LYS A 37 4.53 14.45 1.78
CA LYS A 37 4.20 13.34 0.89
C LYS A 37 4.31 11.99 1.59
N LYS A 38 5.29 11.81 2.47
CA LYS A 38 5.38 10.61 3.34
C LYS A 38 4.14 10.44 4.21
N ALA A 39 3.67 11.51 4.84
CA ALA A 39 2.47 11.49 5.66
C ALA A 39 1.21 11.13 4.84
N GLU A 40 1.06 11.70 3.63
CA GLU A 40 -0.04 11.42 2.71
C GLU A 40 -0.10 9.94 2.27
N HIS A 41 1.05 9.26 2.17
CA HIS A 41 1.18 7.86 1.75
C HIS A 41 1.46 6.88 2.90
N SER A 42 1.20 7.34 4.13
CA SER A 42 1.33 6.50 5.33
C SER A 42 0.18 5.51 5.45
N VAL A 43 0.38 4.46 6.26
CA VAL A 43 -0.67 3.48 6.61
C VAL A 43 -1.90 4.14 7.21
N GLU A 44 -1.71 5.27 7.91
CA GLU A 44 -2.79 6.01 8.56
C GLU A 44 -3.77 6.58 7.53
N GLN A 45 -3.26 7.03 6.39
CA GLN A 45 -4.02 7.57 5.27
C GLN A 45 -4.56 6.51 4.30
N MET A 46 -4.18 5.23 4.49
CA MET A 46 -4.65 4.13 3.64
C MET A 46 -6.13 3.83 3.93
N LYS A 47 -6.97 3.93 2.89
CA LYS A 47 -8.42 3.72 2.95
C LYS A 47 -8.81 2.28 2.70
N LYS A 48 -8.15 1.62 1.75
CA LYS A 48 -8.43 0.25 1.36
C LYS A 48 -7.23 -0.34 0.64
N VAL A 49 -7.08 -1.66 0.74
CA VAL A 49 -6.24 -2.45 -0.16
C VAL A 49 -7.07 -3.55 -0.81
N GLU A 50 -6.77 -3.85 -2.06
CA GLU A 50 -7.42 -4.92 -2.82
C GLU A 50 -6.40 -5.66 -3.68
N TRP A 51 -6.50 -6.98 -3.73
CA TRP A 51 -5.72 -7.77 -4.67
C TRP A 51 -6.44 -7.85 -6.02
N ASP A 52 -5.79 -7.34 -7.07
CA ASP A 52 -6.25 -7.54 -8.43
C ASP A 52 -5.64 -8.83 -9.00
N ARG A 53 -6.50 -9.84 -9.22
CA ARG A 53 -6.07 -11.15 -9.75
C ARG A 53 -5.69 -11.09 -11.23
N GLN A 54 -6.28 -10.20 -12.00
CA GLN A 54 -6.05 -10.08 -13.43
C GLN A 54 -4.71 -9.40 -13.70
N GLU A 55 -4.45 -8.30 -13.00
CA GLU A 55 -3.21 -7.51 -13.14
C GLU A 55 -2.08 -8.03 -12.24
N LYS A 56 -2.37 -8.94 -11.30
CA LYS A 56 -1.43 -9.50 -10.33
C LYS A 56 -0.72 -8.42 -9.51
N CYS A 57 -1.48 -7.48 -8.97
CA CYS A 57 -0.97 -6.39 -8.15
C CYS A 57 -1.91 -6.05 -6.99
N LEU A 58 -1.41 -5.31 -6.01
CA LEU A 58 -2.24 -4.71 -4.98
C LEU A 58 -2.67 -3.31 -5.40
N LYS A 59 -3.97 -3.05 -5.44
CA LYS A 59 -4.52 -1.70 -5.55
C LYS A 59 -4.60 -1.11 -4.15
N VAL A 60 -3.81 -0.06 -3.91
CA VAL A 60 -3.70 0.62 -2.61
C VAL A 60 -4.30 1.99 -2.73
N TYR A 61 -5.37 2.24 -1.96
CA TYR A 61 -6.11 3.49 -1.99
C TYR A 61 -5.76 4.33 -0.76
N TYR A 62 -5.32 5.56 -0.98
CA TYR A 62 -5.14 6.60 0.03
C TYR A 62 -6.29 7.61 -0.04
N GLU A 63 -6.28 8.64 0.83
CA GLU A 63 -7.31 9.68 0.82
C GLU A 63 -7.42 10.42 -0.52
N LYS A 64 -6.29 10.68 -1.19
CA LYS A 64 -6.23 11.54 -2.38
C LYS A 64 -5.70 10.86 -3.64
N ASP A 65 -5.03 9.72 -3.48
CA ASP A 65 -4.34 9.02 -4.55
C ASP A 65 -4.54 7.52 -4.37
N TRP A 66 -4.24 6.76 -5.41
CA TRP A 66 -4.18 5.31 -5.36
C TRP A 66 -3.08 4.81 -6.29
N TYR A 67 -2.53 3.64 -5.97
CA TYR A 67 -1.39 3.07 -6.69
C TYR A 67 -1.56 1.58 -6.87
N HIS A 68 -0.96 1.04 -7.92
CA HIS A 68 -0.74 -0.39 -8.08
C HIS A 68 0.62 -0.75 -7.49
N TYR A 69 0.67 -1.70 -6.56
CA TYR A 69 1.93 -2.32 -6.13
C TYR A 69 2.06 -3.66 -6.82
N SER A 70 2.96 -3.73 -7.80
CA SER A 70 3.28 -4.94 -8.57
C SER A 70 4.12 -5.92 -7.77
N LEU A 71 4.20 -7.17 -8.24
CA LEU A 71 4.92 -8.26 -7.55
C LEU A 71 6.43 -8.01 -7.34
N ASP A 72 7.05 -7.18 -8.18
CA ASP A 72 8.45 -6.78 -8.05
C ASP A 72 8.69 -5.67 -7.02
N GLY A 73 7.61 -5.15 -6.43
CA GLY A 73 7.64 -4.05 -5.46
C GLY A 73 7.82 -2.67 -6.08
N SER A 74 7.59 -2.53 -7.39
CA SER A 74 7.40 -1.22 -8.02
C SER A 74 5.97 -0.71 -7.83
N TRP A 75 5.77 0.59 -8.06
CA TRP A 75 4.46 1.25 -7.93
C TRP A 75 4.21 2.24 -9.05
N TYR A 76 2.96 2.38 -9.47
CA TYR A 76 2.50 3.33 -10.49
C TYR A 76 1.02 3.70 -10.32
#